data_AF-A0A7S1EST7-F1
#
_entry.id   AF-A0A7S1EST7-F1
#
_cell.length_a   1.000
_cell.length_b   1.000
_cell.length_c   1.000
_cell.angle_alpha   90.00
_cell.angle_beta   90.00
_cell.angle_gamma   90.00
#
_symmetry.space_group_name_H-M   'P 1'
#
loop_
_entity.id
_entity.type
_entity.pdbx_description
1 polymer ?
#
loop_
_entity_poly.entity_id
_entity_poly.type
_entity_poly.pdbx_seq_one_letter_code
_entity_poly.pdbx_strand_id
1 'polypeptide(L)'
;VLATPAPLMLGMCSVLAGTAFWMTLATKLGLPVSSTHSVIGSLVGLGLISGWGICYKSLQNIVASWILSPVFGGIIASGLYLAVRKFIIRANEPAKATRRLLPFVSAASMFILSFSIIAKGSIASSISRPYSVLIASCIAMASA
;
A
#
# COMPACT_ATOMS: atom_id res chain seq x y z
N VAL A 1 2.87 11.52 32.58
CA VAL A 1 2.16 12.47 31.71
C VAL A 1 1.22 11.79 30.71
N LEU A 2 1.53 10.58 30.20
CA LEU A 2 0.58 9.77 29.39
C LEU A 2 -0.56 9.09 30.19
N ALA A 3 -0.77 9.48 31.46
CA ALA A 3 -1.70 8.78 32.36
C ALA A 3 -3.16 9.27 32.22
N THR A 4 -3.40 10.35 31.49
CA THR A 4 -4.75 10.86 31.21
C THR A 4 -5.04 10.80 29.70
N PRO A 5 -6.23 10.33 29.26
CA PRO A 5 -6.55 10.20 27.83
C PRO A 5 -6.65 11.55 27.08
N ALA A 6 -6.98 12.62 27.78
CA ALA A 6 -7.32 13.91 27.16
C ALA A 6 -6.15 14.60 26.43
N PRO A 7 -4.93 14.71 27.00
CA PRO A 7 -3.78 15.28 26.28
C PRO A 7 -3.43 14.49 25.01
N LEU A 8 -3.46 13.15 25.08
CA LEU A 8 -3.18 12.30 23.94
C LEU A 8 -4.18 12.53 22.82
N MET A 9 -5.48 12.61 23.14
CA MET A 9 -6.53 12.91 22.17
C MET A 9 -6.31 14.26 21.49
N LEU A 10 -6.01 15.30 22.27
CA LEU A 10 -5.71 16.63 21.72
C LEU A 10 -4.48 16.60 20.80
N GLY A 11 -3.43 15.88 21.20
CA GLY A 11 -2.23 15.68 20.38
C GLY A 11 -2.55 15.00 19.04
N MET A 12 -3.39 13.97 19.04
CA MET A 12 -3.83 13.29 17.80
C MET A 12 -4.67 14.22 16.92
N CYS A 13 -5.53 15.07 17.50
CA CYS A 13 -6.24 16.11 16.75
C CYS A 13 -5.27 17.11 16.11
N SER A 14 -4.21 17.52 16.82
CA SER A 14 -3.17 18.40 16.26
C SER A 14 -2.41 17.74 15.11
N VAL A 15 -2.12 16.44 15.21
CA VAL A 15 -1.48 15.66 14.12
C VAL A 15 -2.35 15.64 12.88
N LEU A 16 -3.66 15.39 13.04
CA LEU A 16 -4.61 15.40 11.92
C LEU A 16 -4.74 16.80 11.32
N ALA A 17 -4.85 17.84 12.14
CA ALA A 17 -4.95 19.22 11.67
C ALA A 17 -3.69 19.66 10.89
N GLY A 18 -2.50 19.38 11.41
CA GLY A 18 -1.23 19.69 10.74
C GLY A 18 -1.08 18.93 9.42
N THR A 19 -1.41 17.63 9.42
CA THR A 19 -1.40 16.81 8.20
C THR A 19 -2.38 17.36 7.17
N ALA A 20 -3.64 17.62 7.56
CA ALA A 20 -4.67 18.10 6.67
C ALA A 20 -4.29 19.46 6.06
N PHE A 21 -3.80 20.38 6.88
CA PHE A 21 -3.31 21.69 6.42
C PHE A 21 -2.23 21.54 5.35
N TRP A 22 -1.20 20.73 5.62
CA TRP A 22 -0.11 20.52 4.67
C TRP A 22 -0.59 19.84 3.38
N MET A 23 -1.44 18.81 3.49
CA MET A 23 -1.99 18.12 2.33
C MET A 23 -2.88 19.02 1.48
N THR A 24 -3.74 19.85 2.09
CA THR A 24 -4.55 20.83 1.38
C THR A 24 -3.69 21.88 0.68
N LEU A 25 -2.64 22.38 1.35
CA LEU A 25 -1.71 23.33 0.75
C LEU A 25 -0.98 22.72 -0.45
N ALA A 26 -0.40 21.53 -0.30
CA ALA A 26 0.27 20.82 -1.38
C ALA A 26 -0.67 20.55 -2.57
N THR A 27 -1.93 20.17 -2.29
CA THR A 27 -2.95 19.93 -3.31
C THR A 27 -3.29 21.21 -4.08
N LYS A 28 -3.44 22.35 -3.39
CA LYS A 28 -3.66 23.67 -4.03
C LYS A 28 -2.49 24.10 -4.90
N LEU A 29 -1.28 23.70 -4.55
CA LEU A 29 -0.06 23.97 -5.33
C LEU A 29 0.19 22.93 -6.43
N GLY A 30 -0.66 21.91 -6.56
CA GLY A 30 -0.47 20.84 -7.55
C GLY A 30 0.72 19.92 -7.29
N LEU A 31 1.26 19.90 -6.05
CA LEU A 31 2.42 19.12 -5.69
C LEU A 31 2.03 17.68 -5.32
N PRO A 32 2.63 16.64 -5.94
CA PRO A 32 2.37 15.25 -5.59
C PRO A 32 3.11 14.88 -4.29
N VAL A 33 2.43 15.02 -3.16
CA VAL A 33 2.97 14.75 -1.82
C VAL A 33 2.37 13.49 -1.21
N SER A 34 3.18 12.74 -0.46
CA SER A 34 2.75 11.52 0.24
C SER A 34 2.03 11.83 1.55
N SER A 35 0.76 11.41 1.67
CA SER A 35 -0.03 11.53 2.91
C SER A 35 0.58 10.76 4.08
N THR A 36 1.17 9.58 3.83
CA THR A 36 1.82 8.76 4.85
C THR A 36 3.00 9.48 5.52
N HIS A 37 3.85 10.14 4.71
CA HIS A 37 4.99 10.91 5.23
C HIS A 37 4.50 12.13 6.02
N SER A 38 3.44 12.80 5.54
CA SER A 38 2.84 13.96 6.22
C SER A 38 2.31 13.63 7.63
N VAL A 39 1.59 12.50 7.77
CA VAL A 39 1.09 12.05 9.08
C VAL A 39 2.24 11.67 10.01
N ILE A 40 3.22 10.90 9.52
CA ILE A 40 4.36 10.45 10.33
C ILE A 40 5.23 11.63 10.75
N GLY A 41 5.47 12.59 9.86
CA GLY A 41 6.17 13.83 10.19
C GLY A 41 5.46 14.63 11.28
N SER A 42 4.13 14.72 11.20
CA SER A 42 3.30 15.37 12.23
C SER A 42 3.36 14.61 13.57
N LEU A 43 3.35 13.27 13.56
CA LEU A 43 3.51 12.43 14.77
C LEU A 43 4.89 12.62 15.41
N VAL A 44 5.95 12.66 14.61
CA VAL A 44 7.31 12.95 15.08
C VAL A 44 7.38 14.34 15.70
N GLY A 45 6.82 15.36 15.04
CA GLY A 45 6.74 16.73 15.56
C GLY A 45 6.02 16.80 16.91
N LEU A 46 4.87 16.11 17.05
CA LEU A 46 4.16 16.00 18.31
C LEU A 46 5.05 15.33 19.39
N GLY A 47 5.70 14.21 19.07
CA GLY A 47 6.58 13.50 20.00
C GLY A 47 7.75 14.35 20.50
N LEU A 48 8.32 15.20 19.63
CA LEU A 48 9.40 16.14 19.97
C LEU A 48 8.89 17.28 20.88
N ILE A 49 7.77 17.92 20.55
CA ILE A 49 7.25 19.08 21.28
C ILE A 49 6.64 18.68 22.63
N SER A 50 5.89 17.58 22.65
CA SER A 50 5.21 17.10 23.87
C SER A 50 6.17 16.45 24.88
N GLY A 51 7.38 16.08 24.46
CA GLY A 51 8.32 15.30 25.26
C GLY A 51 7.84 13.87 25.55
N TRP A 52 6.80 13.37 24.87
CA TRP A 52 6.29 12.01 25.06
C TRP A 52 7.22 10.93 24.48
N GLY A 53 8.23 11.35 23.72
CA GLY A 53 9.22 10.46 23.12
C GLY A 53 8.74 9.86 21.80
N ILE A 54 9.69 9.27 21.08
CA ILE A 54 9.47 8.65 19.77
C ILE A 54 10.02 7.23 19.81
N CYS A 55 9.26 6.27 19.29
CA CYS A 55 9.77 4.92 19.09
C CYS A 55 10.69 4.89 17.86
N TYR A 56 11.98 5.14 18.07
CA TYR A 56 12.98 5.19 16.99
C TYR A 56 13.08 3.88 16.21
N LYS A 57 12.90 2.71 16.86
CA LYS A 57 12.91 1.41 16.17
C LYS A 57 11.75 1.29 15.17
N SER A 58 10.54 1.72 15.56
CA SER A 58 9.40 1.73 14.65
C SER A 58 9.59 2.75 13.53
N LEU A 59 10.10 3.94 13.85
CA LEU A 59 10.38 4.97 12.85
C LEU A 59 11.40 4.48 11.81
N GLN A 60 12.50 3.85 12.25
CA GLN A 60 13.51 3.26 11.36
C GLN A 60 12.92 2.20 10.43
N ASN A 61 12.06 1.30 10.94
CA ASN A 61 11.39 0.30 10.11
C ASN A 61 10.49 0.95 9.04
N ILE A 62 9.80 2.03 9.39
CA ILE A 62 8.97 2.76 8.44
C ILE A 62 9.83 3.44 7.37
N VAL A 63 10.89 4.14 7.76
CA VAL A 63 11.83 4.78 6.80
C VAL A 63 12.47 3.75 5.88
N ALA A 64 12.88 2.59 6.42
CA ALA A 64 13.42 1.49 5.61
C ALA A 64 12.39 1.00 4.58
N SER A 65 11.11 0.91 4.95
CA SER A 65 10.03 0.51 4.04
C SER A 65 9.80 1.50 2.90
N TRP A 66 10.04 2.80 3.12
CA TRP A 66 9.91 3.83 2.09
C TRP A 66 10.95 3.69 0.98
N ILE A 67 12.13 3.17 1.31
CA ILE A 67 13.21 2.95 0.34
C ILE A 67 13.04 1.58 -0.33
N LEU A 68 12.74 0.54 0.46
CA LEU A 68 12.63 -0.82 -0.07
C LEU A 68 11.44 -0.98 -1.02
N SER A 69 10.29 -0.36 -0.73
CA SER A 69 9.08 -0.56 -1.52
C SER A 69 9.22 -0.09 -2.99
N PRO A 70 9.75 1.12 -3.28
CA PRO A 70 10.03 1.53 -4.65
C PRO A 70 11.06 0.67 -5.36
N VAL A 71 12.10 0.20 -4.65
CA VAL A 71 13.14 -0.67 -5.22
C VAL A 71 12.54 -1.99 -5.69
N PHE A 72 11.79 -2.68 -4.82
CA PHE A 72 11.11 -3.93 -5.19
C PHE A 72 10.05 -3.69 -6.26
N GLY A 73 9.28 -2.61 -6.16
CA GLY A 73 8.32 -2.21 -7.18
C GLY A 73 8.97 -2.02 -8.55
N GLY A 74 10.12 -1.34 -8.60
CA GLY A 74 10.90 -1.12 -9.82
C GLY A 74 11.46 -2.41 -10.42
N ILE A 75 11.96 -3.32 -9.61
CA ILE A 75 12.46 -4.63 -10.05
C ILE A 75 11.32 -5.45 -10.68
N ILE A 76 10.17 -5.55 -10.00
CA ILE A 76 9.01 -6.30 -10.49
C ILE A 76 8.45 -5.66 -11.76
N ALA A 77 8.30 -4.33 -11.79
CA ALA A 77 7.81 -3.60 -12.95
C ALA A 77 8.72 -3.77 -14.17
N SER A 78 10.04 -3.72 -13.97
CA SER A 78 11.03 -3.95 -15.02
C SER A 78 10.94 -5.38 -15.56
N GLY A 79 10.83 -6.39 -14.69
CA GLY A 79 10.64 -7.78 -15.09
C GLY A 79 9.36 -8.00 -15.91
N LEU A 80 8.24 -7.44 -15.45
CA LEU A 80 6.96 -7.50 -16.17
C LEU A 80 7.04 -6.80 -17.52
N TYR A 81 7.66 -5.62 -17.59
CA TYR A 81 7.85 -4.90 -18.84
C TYR A 81 8.67 -5.71 -19.85
N LEU A 82 9.78 -6.33 -19.41
CA LEU A 82 10.61 -7.16 -20.29
C LEU A 82 9.85 -8.41 -20.78
N ALA A 83 9.02 -9.02 -19.93
CA ALA A 83 8.16 -10.13 -20.31
C ALA A 83 7.13 -9.69 -21.37
N VAL A 84 6.39 -8.61 -21.13
CA VAL A 84 5.43 -8.04 -22.10
C VAL A 84 6.14 -7.69 -23.42
N ARG A 85 7.32 -7.08 -23.35
CA ARG A 85 8.10 -6.72 -24.53
C ARG A 85 8.49 -7.95 -25.35
N LYS A 86 8.90 -9.04 -24.69
CA LYS A 86 9.31 -10.28 -25.35
C LYS A 86 8.13 -11.07 -25.92
N PHE A 87 7.04 -11.21 -25.16
CA PHE A 87 5.94 -12.12 -25.50
C PHE A 87 4.78 -11.46 -26.26
N ILE A 88 4.58 -10.14 -26.11
CA ILE A 88 3.50 -9.42 -26.78
C ILE A 88 4.07 -8.52 -27.88
N ILE A 89 4.93 -7.55 -27.53
CA ILE A 89 5.33 -6.48 -28.47
C ILE A 89 6.13 -7.03 -29.65
N ARG A 90 6.94 -8.08 -29.45
CA ARG A 90 7.75 -8.72 -30.50
C ARG A 90 7.07 -9.93 -31.17
N ALA A 91 5.81 -10.22 -30.86
CA ALA A 91 5.10 -11.33 -31.48
C ALA A 91 4.63 -10.98 -32.90
N ASN A 92 4.52 -11.98 -33.77
CA ASN A 92 4.01 -11.80 -35.14
C ASN A 92 2.58 -11.24 -35.16
N GLU A 93 1.75 -11.61 -34.16
CA GLU A 93 0.38 -11.10 -33.98
C GLU A 93 0.16 -10.61 -32.54
N PRO A 94 0.54 -9.35 -32.21
CA PRO A 94 0.50 -8.84 -30.84
C PRO A 94 -0.91 -8.82 -30.25
N ALA A 95 -1.94 -8.54 -31.06
CA ALA A 95 -3.33 -8.52 -30.59
C ALA A 95 -3.81 -9.89 -30.09
N LYS A 96 -3.41 -10.97 -30.77
CA LYS A 96 -3.76 -12.34 -30.37
C LYS A 96 -2.96 -12.81 -29.17
N ALA A 97 -1.69 -12.42 -29.08
CA ALA A 97 -0.85 -12.67 -27.91
C ALA A 97 -1.41 -11.99 -26.65
N THR A 98 -1.82 -10.72 -26.75
CA THR A 98 -2.47 -9.99 -25.66
C THR A 98 -3.76 -10.66 -25.23
N ARG A 99 -4.67 -11.01 -26.16
CA ARG A 99 -5.93 -11.71 -25.82
C ARG A 99 -5.72 -13.03 -25.09
N ARG A 100 -4.63 -13.75 -25.39
CA ARG A 100 -4.27 -15.00 -24.70
C ARG A 100 -3.68 -14.76 -23.31
N LEU A 101 -2.89 -13.71 -23.13
CA LEU A 101 -2.21 -13.44 -21.85
C LEU A 101 -3.08 -12.65 -20.86
N LEU A 102 -3.97 -11.79 -21.37
CA LEU A 102 -4.89 -10.96 -20.58
C LEU A 102 -5.64 -11.71 -19.48
N PRO A 103 -6.28 -12.87 -19.74
CA PRO A 103 -7.03 -13.60 -18.71
C PRO A 103 -6.14 -14.12 -17.57
N PHE A 104 -4.88 -14.45 -17.85
CA PHE A 104 -3.95 -14.88 -16.81
C PHE A 104 -3.50 -13.71 -15.94
N VAL A 105 -3.30 -12.53 -16.52
CA VAL A 105 -2.91 -11.31 -15.78
C VAL A 105 -4.07 -10.80 -14.92
N SER A 106 -5.31 -10.83 -15.43
CA SER A 106 -6.50 -10.49 -14.64
C SER A 106 -6.71 -11.47 -13.49
N ALA A 107 -6.62 -12.78 -13.77
CA ALA A 107 -6.74 -13.82 -12.74
C ALA A 107 -5.70 -13.66 -11.63
N ALA A 108 -4.44 -13.46 -11.98
CA ALA A 108 -3.38 -13.24 -10.99
C ALA A 108 -3.66 -12.00 -10.12
N SER A 109 -4.12 -10.90 -10.74
CA SER A 109 -4.45 -9.67 -10.02
C SER A 109 -5.64 -9.86 -9.07
N MET A 110 -6.69 -10.53 -9.54
CA MET A 110 -7.89 -10.83 -8.75
C MET A 110 -7.59 -11.78 -7.60
N PHE A 111 -6.75 -12.79 -7.83
CA PHE A 111 -6.28 -13.68 -6.77
C PHE A 111 -5.60 -12.89 -5.65
N ILE A 112 -4.62 -12.05 -5.99
CA ILE A 112 -3.83 -11.29 -5.02
C ILE A 112 -4.72 -10.34 -4.21
N LEU A 113 -5.64 -9.64 -4.87
CA LEU A 113 -6.54 -8.69 -4.20
C LEU A 113 -7.54 -9.42 -3.29
N SER A 114 -8.23 -10.43 -3.80
CA SER A 114 -9.21 -11.20 -3.02
C SER A 114 -8.55 -11.90 -1.84
N PHE A 115 -7.39 -12.54 -2.04
CA PHE A 115 -6.65 -13.16 -0.96
C PHE A 115 -6.22 -12.14 0.09
N SER A 116 -5.72 -10.96 -0.32
CA SER A 116 -5.30 -9.91 0.62
C SER A 116 -6.46 -9.40 1.47
N ILE A 117 -7.64 -9.22 0.88
CA ILE A 117 -8.85 -8.77 1.58
C ILE A 117 -9.33 -9.85 2.57
N ILE A 118 -9.35 -11.12 2.17
CA ILE A 118 -9.84 -12.19 3.05
C ILE A 118 -8.84 -12.47 4.17
N ALA A 119 -7.54 -12.53 3.85
CA ALA A 119 -6.52 -12.94 4.80
C ALA A 119 -6.16 -11.86 5.83
N LYS A 120 -6.40 -10.57 5.51
CA LYS A 120 -6.06 -9.44 6.40
C LYS A 120 -7.25 -8.52 6.74
N GLY A 121 -8.38 -8.67 6.07
CA GLY A 121 -9.55 -7.84 6.29
C GLY A 121 -10.38 -8.28 7.50
N SER A 122 -11.52 -7.62 7.68
CA SER A 122 -12.44 -7.85 8.82
C SER A 122 -12.90 -9.30 8.96
N ILE A 123 -12.96 -10.04 7.85
CA ILE A 123 -13.39 -11.44 7.78
C ILE A 123 -12.28 -12.46 8.06
N ALA A 124 -11.03 -12.02 8.27
CA ALA A 124 -9.87 -12.90 8.47
C ALA A 124 -9.99 -13.78 9.72
N SER A 125 -10.70 -13.31 10.76
CA SER A 125 -10.97 -14.07 11.98
C SER A 125 -12.04 -15.14 11.80
N SER A 126 -12.88 -15.02 10.75
CA SER A 126 -14.01 -15.91 10.52
C SER A 126 -13.69 -17.05 9.55
N ILE A 127 -12.64 -16.94 8.75
CA ILE A 127 -12.31 -17.89 7.67
C ILE A 127 -10.88 -18.39 7.86
N SER A 128 -10.68 -19.71 7.84
CA SER A 128 -9.34 -20.28 7.95
C SER A 128 -8.54 -20.09 6.65
N ARG A 129 -7.21 -19.97 6.78
CA ARG A 129 -6.28 -19.72 5.67
C ARG A 129 -6.45 -20.62 4.42
N PRO A 130 -6.66 -21.95 4.54
CA PRO A 130 -6.86 -22.77 3.34
C PRO A 130 -8.13 -22.40 2.58
N TYR A 131 -9.22 -22.06 3.28
CA TYR A 131 -10.46 -21.60 2.64
C TYR A 131 -10.29 -20.22 1.98
N SER A 132 -9.49 -19.33 2.57
CA SER A 132 -9.18 -18.03 1.95
C SER A 132 -8.48 -18.18 0.60
N VAL A 133 -7.55 -19.14 0.49
CA VAL A 133 -6.86 -19.45 -0.78
C VAL A 133 -7.84 -20.01 -1.80
N LEU A 134 -8.69 -20.97 -1.40
CA LEU A 134 -9.70 -21.56 -2.28
C LEU A 134 -10.67 -20.51 -2.85
N ILE A 135 -11.22 -19.66 -1.99
CA ILE A 135 -12.16 -18.60 -2.41
C ILE A 135 -11.47 -17.61 -3.36
N ALA A 136 -10.25 -17.17 -3.04
CA ALA A 136 -9.49 -16.28 -3.91
C ALA A 136 -9.18 -16.91 -5.28
N SER A 137 -8.85 -18.21 -5.32
CA SER A 137 -8.62 -18.96 -6.56
C SER A 137 -9.88 -19.07 -7.41
N CYS A 138 -11.05 -19.30 -6.79
CA CYS A 138 -12.32 -19.32 -7.52
C CYS A 138 -12.64 -17.96 -8.15
N ILE A 139 -12.44 -16.86 -7.40
CA ILE A 139 -12.66 -15.49 -7.92
C ILE A 139 -11.69 -15.18 -9.06
N ALA A 140 -10.43 -15.57 -8.91
CA ALA A 140 -9.41 -15.40 -9.95
C ALA A 140 -9.78 -16.15 -11.24
N MET A 141 -10.21 -17.40 -11.12
CA MET A 141 -10.58 -18.23 -12.25
C MET A 141 -11.86 -17.74 -12.96
N ALA A 142 -12.79 -17.12 -12.23
CA ALA A 142 -13.97 -16.49 -12.82
C ALA A 142 -13.65 -15.19 -13.59
N SER A 143 -12.48 -14.59 -13.37
CA SER A 143 -12.02 -13.36 -14.05
C SER A 143 -11.13 -13.61 -15.27
N ALA A 144 -10.81 -14.87 -15.54
CA ALA A 144 -10.02 -15.35 -16.67
C ALA A 144 -10.96 -15.76 -17.81
#